data_AF-A0ABD0PJH2-F1
#
_entry.id   AF-A0ABD0PJH2-F1
#
_cell.length_a   1.000
_cell.length_b   1.000
_cell.length_c   1.000
_cell.angle_alpha   90.00
_cell.angle_beta   90.00
_cell.angle_gamma   90.00
#
_symmetry.space_group_name_H-M   'P 1'
#
loop_
_entity.id
_entity.type
_entity.pdbx_description
1 polymer ?
#
loop_
_entity_poly.entity_id
_entity_poly.type
_entity_poly.pdbx_seq_one_letter_code
_entity_poly.pdbx_strand_id
1 'polypeptide(L)' 'FAICIIALYIAFYYNTIMAWALYYLLSSFRATLPWTTCNNQWNTPNCTHYLSTDLNVSWTNSSISPAEEFY' A
#
# COMPACT_ATOMS: atom_id res chain seq x y z
N PHE A 1 15.96 8.47 -32.94
CA PHE A 1 15.28 7.18 -32.63
C PHE A 1 15.52 6.72 -31.19
N ALA A 2 16.77 6.61 -30.70
CA ALA A 2 17.05 6.16 -29.32
C ALA A 2 16.33 6.98 -28.23
N ILE A 3 16.31 8.31 -28.34
CA ILE A 3 15.61 9.20 -27.39
C ILE A 3 14.10 8.92 -27.36
N CYS A 4 13.47 8.61 -28.51
CA CYS A 4 12.05 8.28 -28.59
C CYS A 4 11.74 6.96 -27.85
N ILE A 5 12.63 5.97 -27.98
CA ILE A 5 12.50 4.69 -27.28
C ILE A 5 12.65 4.89 -25.76
N ILE A 6 13.65 5.67 -25.33
CA ILE A 6 13.86 5.98 -23.92
C ILE A 6 12.65 6.75 -23.35
N ALA A 7 12.14 7.75 -24.07
CA ALA A 7 10.95 8.50 -23.66
C ALA A 7 9.71 7.59 -23.52
N LEU A 8 9.54 6.60 -24.39
CA LEU A 8 8.47 5.62 -24.29
C LEU A 8 8.59 4.75 -23.02
N TYR A 9 9.79 4.27 -22.70
CA TYR A 9 10.04 3.49 -21.47
C TYR A 9 9.78 4.31 -20.21
N ILE A 10 10.29 5.55 -20.18
CA ILE A 10 10.03 6.50 -19.10
C ILE A 10 8.53 6.76 -18.97
N ALA A 11 7.84 7.01 -20.08
CA ALA A 11 6.41 7.26 -20.06
C ALA A 11 5.65 6.08 -19.42
N PHE A 12 5.91 4.84 -19.81
CA PHE A 12 5.24 3.70 -19.18
C PHE A 12 5.55 3.59 -17.68
N TYR A 13 6.82 3.68 -17.29
CA TYR A 13 7.23 3.56 -15.89
C TYR A 13 6.65 4.68 -15.00
N TYR A 14 6.69 5.93 -15.43
CA TYR A 14 6.17 7.04 -14.64
C TYR A 14 4.64 7.07 -14.62
N ASN A 15 3.97 6.67 -15.71
CA ASN A 15 2.51 6.59 -15.71
C ASN A 15 1.98 5.51 -14.77
N THR A 16 2.66 4.38 -14.58
CA THR A 16 2.23 3.39 -13.57
C THR A 16 2.33 3.96 -12.17
N ILE A 17 3.43 4.63 -11.82
CA ILE A 17 3.60 5.28 -10.50
C ILE A 17 2.51 6.32 -10.27
N MET A 18 2.21 7.17 -11.26
CA MET A 18 1.14 8.16 -11.16
C MET A 18 -0.23 7.51 -11.00
N ALA A 19 -0.50 6.40 -11.70
CA ALA A 19 -1.75 5.66 -11.57
C ALA A 19 -1.92 5.07 -10.16
N TRP A 20 -0.86 4.48 -9.60
CA TRP A 20 -0.86 4.02 -8.21
C TRP A 20 -1.13 5.19 -7.26
N ALA A 21 -0.38 6.30 -7.35
CA ALA A 21 -0.59 7.47 -6.50
C ALA A 21 -2.04 8.01 -6.57
N LEU A 22 -2.64 8.05 -7.76
CA LEU A 22 -4.02 8.48 -7.95
C LEU A 22 -5.02 7.48 -7.30
N TYR A 23 -4.77 6.18 -7.40
CA TYR A 23 -5.55 5.14 -6.73
C TYR A 23 -5.52 5.31 -5.19
N TYR A 24 -4.35 5.55 -4.61
CA TYR A 24 -4.22 5.84 -3.17
C TYR A 24 -4.91 7.16 -2.80
N LEU A 25 -4.80 8.19 -3.63
CA LEU A 25 -5.45 9.48 -3.39
C LEU A 25 -6.98 9.35 -3.37
N LEU A 26 -7.57 8.68 -4.36
CA LEU A 26 -9.01 8.42 -4.39
C LEU A 26 -9.46 7.54 -3.22
N SER A 27 -8.66 6.55 -2.85
CA SER A 27 -8.94 5.68 -1.70
C SER A 27 -8.85 6.42 -0.36
N SER A 28 -8.13 7.54 -0.30
CA SER A 28 -7.99 8.38 0.90
C SER A 28 -9.25 9.18 1.23
N PHE A 29 -10.19 9.33 0.29
CA PHE A 29 -11.48 9.99 0.56
C PHE A 29 -12.51 9.09 1.27
N ARG A 30 -12.14 7.84 1.59
CA ARG A 30 -12.98 6.94 2.39
C ARG A 30 -12.93 7.35 3.87
N ALA A 31 -14.05 7.21 4.58
CA ALA A 31 -14.14 7.54 6.01
C ALA A 31 -13.16 6.71 6.87
N THR A 32 -12.94 5.45 6.50
CA THR A 32 -11.91 4.57 7.06
C THR A 32 -10.95 4.18 5.95
N LEU A 33 -9.66 4.43 6.15
CA LEU A 33 -8.65 4.16 5.13
C LEU A 33 -8.40 2.64 5.07
N PRO A 34 -8.36 2.03 3.87
CA PRO A 34 -8.30 0.58 3.74
C PRO A 34 -6.99 -0.01 4.32
N TRP A 35 -5.89 0.74 4.28
CA TRP A 35 -4.59 0.37 4.85
C TRP A 35 -4.42 0.67 6.35
N THR A 36 -5.49 1.05 7.05
CA THR A 36 -5.46 1.22 8.52
C THR A 36 -5.95 -0.01 9.27
N THR A 37 -6.53 -0.99 8.55
CA THR A 37 -7.15 -2.17 9.16
C THR A 37 -6.61 -3.50 8.64
N CYS A 38 -6.44 -4.46 9.54
CA CYS A 38 -6.13 -5.85 9.20
C CYS A 38 -7.37 -6.68 8.78
N ASN A 39 -8.57 -6.10 8.76
CA ASN A 39 -9.81 -6.79 8.40
C ASN A 39 -10.19 -6.63 6.91
N ASN A 40 -9.25 -6.88 6.00
CA ASN A 40 -9.48 -6.83 4.56
C ASN A 40 -9.10 -8.15 3.90
N GLN A 41 -9.62 -8.40 2.69
CA GLN A 41 -9.43 -9.67 1.97
C GLN A 41 -7.99 -9.92 1.51
N TRP A 42 -7.19 -8.86 1.37
CA TRP A 42 -5.78 -8.96 0.95
C TRP A 42 -4.83 -9.22 2.13
N ASN A 43 -5.31 -9.08 3.37
CA ASN A 43 -4.43 -9.17 4.52
C ASN A 43 -4.08 -10.62 4.87
N THR A 44 -2.87 -10.83 5.36
CA THR A 44 -2.40 -12.14 5.82
C THR A 44 -2.55 -12.28 7.35
N PRO A 45 -2.40 -13.50 7.91
CA PRO A 45 -2.40 -13.68 9.36
C PRO A 45 -1.28 -12.93 10.10
N ASN A 46 -0.29 -12.41 9.37
CA ASN A 46 0.82 -11.65 9.93
C ASN A 46 0.52 -10.15 10.08
N CYS A 47 -0.66 -9.70 9.66
CA CYS A 47 -1.04 -8.30 9.75
C CYS A 47 -1.17 -7.85 11.21
N THR A 48 -0.42 -6.82 11.60
CA THR A 48 -0.45 -6.27 12.96
C THR A 48 -0.72 -4.77 12.97
N HIS A 49 -1.64 -4.35 13.85
CA HIS A 49 -1.96 -2.95 14.05
C HIS A 49 -0.95 -2.27 14.98
N TYR A 50 -0.36 -1.16 14.53
CA TYR A 50 0.52 -0.31 15.34
C TYR A 50 -0.21 0.42 16.48
N LEU A 51 -1.52 0.65 16.33
CA LEU A 51 -2.32 1.55 17.16
C LEU A 51 -3.58 0.87 17.71
N SER A 52 -3.53 -0.43 18.00
CA SER A 52 -4.59 -1.04 18.81
C SER A 52 -4.25 -0.84 20.28
N THR A 53 -5.21 -0.34 21.05
CA THR A 53 -5.18 -0.26 22.53
C THR A 53 -5.11 -1.65 23.19
N ASP A 54 -4.99 -2.71 22.40
CA ASP A 54 -4.70 -4.07 22.83
C ASP A 54 -3.26 -4.14 23.33
N LEU A 55 -3.10 -4.10 24.65
CA LEU A 55 -1.83 -4.26 25.37
C LEU A 55 -1.15 -5.64 25.15
N ASN A 56 -1.66 -6.48 24.25
CA ASN A 56 -1.23 -7.85 23.95
C ASN A 56 -0.78 -8.05 22.49
N VAL A 57 -0.31 -7.00 21.80
CA VAL A 57 0.30 -7.19 20.47
C VAL A 57 1.76 -7.65 20.64
N SER A 58 2.01 -8.93 20.35
CA SER A 58 3.36 -9.48 20.28
C SER A 58 3.95 -9.26 18.89
N TRP A 59 4.85 -8.30 18.76
CA TRP A 59 5.60 -8.10 17.53
C TRP A 59 6.59 -9.26 17.34
N THR A 60 6.48 -9.93 16.20
CA THR A 60 7.43 -10.93 15.75
C THR A 60 8.20 -10.39 14.56
N ASN A 61 9.33 -11.03 14.22
CA ASN A 61 10.07 -10.68 13.00
C ASN A 61 9.28 -10.86 11.70
N SER A 62 8.12 -11.53 11.77
CA SER A 62 7.22 -11.76 10.63
C SER A 62 6.01 -10.84 10.63
N SER A 63 5.85 -9.94 11.61
CA SER A 63 4.74 -8.99 11.66
C SER A 63 4.83 -7.98 10.52
N ILE A 64 3.71 -7.72 9.84
CA ILE A 64 3.61 -6.79 8.72
C ILE A 64 2.49 -5.80 9.01
N SER A 65 2.70 -4.52 8.70
CA SER A 65 1.64 -3.54 8.90
C SER A 65 0.52 -3.59 7.86
N PRO A 66 -0.72 -3.16 8.18
CA PRO A 66 -1.81 -3.11 7.21
C PRO A 66 -1.54 -2.16 6.03
N ALA A 67 -0.59 -1.23 6.15
CA ALA A 67 -0.16 -0.37 5.05
C ALA A 67 0.89 -1.03 4.15
N GLU A 68 1.80 -1.81 4.73
CA GLU A 68 2.75 -2.62 3.97
C GLU A 68 2.05 -3.77 3.22
N GLU A 69 1.01 -4.39 3.80
CA GLU A 69 0.23 -5.43 3.10
C GLU A 69 -0.66 -4.89 1.98
N PHE A 70 -0.99 -3.59 2.02
CA PHE A 70 -1.79 -2.96 0.98
C PHE A 70 -0.95 -2.45 -0.21
N TYR A 71 0.36 -2.34 -0.04
CA TYR A 71 1.30 -1.92 -1.08
C TYR A 71 1.72 -3.09 -1.98
#